data_AF-A0A963I7E0-F1
#
_entry.id   AF-A0A963I7E0-F1
#
_cell.length_a   1.000
_cell.length_b   1.000
_cell.length_c   1.000
_cell.angle_alpha   90.00
_cell.angle_beta   90.00
_cell.angle_gamma   90.00
#
_symmetry.space_group_name_H-M   'P 1'
#
loop_
_entity.id
_entity.type
_entity.pdbx_description
1 polymer ?
#
loop_
_entity_poly.entity_id
_entity_poly.type
_entity_poly.pdbx_seq_one_letter_code
_entity_poly.pdbx_strand_id
1 'polypeptide(L)'
;VAGAATPPVEATRQAHIVEAHPSAQAHVLMGLPGLKRDDPDYYPLLVGNYVLGGGGFVSRLMHEVREKRGYAYSVYSYFEPRRELGPFQIGLQTKGSQTEEAIEVVNQTLKGFLDAGPSDEELAAARDNIVNGFGLRLDSNRKVLGYVAVIGFFELPLDWLSRYPEAVAKVTPEAVRDAFRRRVRPEQMVTVVVGGDGDQA
;
A
#
# COMPACT_ATOMS: atom_id res chain seq x y z
N VAL A 1 -11.65 30.84 6.98
CA VAL A 1 -12.20 30.29 8.25
C VAL A 1 -11.40 29.03 8.53
N ALA A 2 -10.58 29.00 9.59
CA ALA A 2 -9.93 27.75 9.97
C ALA A 2 -11.04 26.78 10.39
N GLY A 3 -11.27 25.74 9.60
CA GLY A 3 -12.25 24.70 9.93
C GLY A 3 -11.87 24.00 11.24
N ALA A 4 -12.86 23.39 11.90
CA ALA A 4 -12.60 22.57 13.07
C ALA A 4 -11.52 21.52 12.77
N ALA A 5 -10.64 21.25 13.73
CA ALA A 5 -9.59 20.25 13.59
C ALA A 5 -10.22 18.88 13.28
N THR A 6 -9.68 18.18 12.28
CA THR A 6 -10.12 16.82 11.95
C THR A 6 -9.82 15.92 13.15
N PRO A 7 -10.80 15.14 13.66
CA PRO A 7 -10.58 14.28 14.80
C PRO A 7 -9.57 13.18 14.46
N PRO A 8 -8.73 12.75 15.42
CA PRO A 8 -7.76 11.68 15.19
C PRO A 8 -8.47 10.36 14.86
N VAL A 9 -7.84 9.55 14.01
CA VAL A 9 -8.34 8.21 13.65
C VAL A 9 -7.84 7.21 14.67
N GLU A 10 -8.76 6.45 15.26
CA GLU A 10 -8.43 5.38 16.20
C GLU A 10 -7.85 4.16 15.48
N ALA A 11 -6.95 3.45 16.15
CA ALA A 11 -6.43 2.19 15.65
C ALA A 11 -7.55 1.14 15.57
N THR A 12 -7.56 0.38 14.48
CA THR A 12 -8.45 -0.77 14.32
C THR A 12 -7.99 -1.94 15.17
N ARG A 13 -8.90 -2.89 15.39
CA ARG A 13 -8.58 -4.20 15.97
C ARG A 13 -8.67 -5.26 14.88
N GLN A 14 -7.89 -6.33 15.02
CA GLN A 14 -7.98 -7.46 14.11
C GLN A 14 -9.43 -7.94 13.98
N ALA A 15 -9.89 -8.05 12.74
CA ALA A 15 -11.21 -8.57 12.41
C ALA A 15 -11.15 -9.28 11.06
N HIS A 16 -11.96 -10.32 10.92
CA HIS A 16 -12.19 -11.01 9.66
C HIS A 16 -13.69 -11.00 9.41
N ILE A 17 -14.12 -10.28 8.37
CA ILE A 17 -15.51 -10.04 8.02
C ILE A 17 -15.77 -10.71 6.67
N VAL A 18 -16.79 -11.56 6.59
CA VAL A 18 -17.20 -12.22 5.34
C VAL A 18 -18.62 -11.80 5.03
N GLU A 19 -18.81 -11.18 3.87
CA GLU A 19 -20.11 -10.78 3.35
C GLU A 19 -20.47 -11.66 2.14
N ALA A 20 -21.61 -12.34 2.23
CA ALA A 20 -22.09 -13.20 1.15
C ALA A 20 -22.50 -12.36 -0.08
N HIS A 21 -22.12 -12.82 -1.27
CA HIS A 21 -22.50 -12.19 -2.53
C HIS A 21 -22.37 -13.21 -3.67
N PRO A 22 -23.45 -13.49 -4.43
CA PRO A 22 -23.51 -14.60 -5.39
C PRO A 22 -22.52 -14.40 -6.55
N SER A 23 -21.29 -14.86 -6.34
CA SER A 23 -20.16 -14.63 -7.24
C SER A 23 -19.18 -15.78 -7.11
N ALA A 24 -18.71 -16.28 -8.26
CA ALA A 24 -17.63 -17.26 -8.31
C ALA A 24 -16.27 -16.69 -7.84
N GLN A 25 -16.16 -15.36 -7.71
CA GLN A 25 -14.97 -14.69 -7.24
C GLN A 25 -15.21 -14.00 -5.89
N ALA A 26 -14.21 -14.07 -5.01
CA ALA A 26 -14.17 -13.30 -3.79
C ALA A 26 -13.34 -12.03 -3.98
N HIS A 27 -13.84 -10.89 -3.51
CA HIS A 27 -13.06 -9.67 -3.37
C HIS A 27 -12.54 -9.57 -1.95
N VAL A 28 -11.24 -9.39 -1.80
CA VAL A 28 -10.58 -9.33 -0.50
C VAL A 28 -9.89 -7.98 -0.35
N LEU A 29 -10.19 -7.29 0.75
CA LEU A 29 -9.48 -6.10 1.20
C LEU A 29 -8.95 -6.32 2.61
N MET A 30 -7.68 -6.02 2.81
CA MET A 30 -7.02 -6.07 4.12
C MET A 30 -6.45 -4.69 4.41
N GLY A 31 -6.76 -4.08 5.55
CA GLY A 31 -6.25 -2.74 5.83
C GLY A 31 -6.30 -2.29 7.28
N LEU A 32 -5.66 -1.16 7.51
CA LEU A 32 -5.60 -0.45 8.80
C LEU A 32 -5.32 1.05 8.58
N PRO A 33 -5.60 1.94 9.54
CA PRO A 33 -5.11 3.32 9.52
C PRO A 33 -3.57 3.35 9.59
N GLY A 34 -2.91 3.88 8.55
CA GLY A 34 -1.46 3.71 8.37
C GLY A 34 -0.64 4.99 8.35
N LEU A 35 -1.03 6.00 7.56
CA LEU A 35 -0.12 7.10 7.19
C LEU A 35 -0.80 8.48 7.11
N LYS A 36 -0.20 9.48 7.76
CA LYS A 36 -0.50 10.90 7.53
C LYS A 36 0.33 11.46 6.38
N ARG A 37 -0.10 12.55 5.77
CA ARG A 37 0.61 13.15 4.62
C ARG A 37 1.95 13.79 5.00
N ASP A 38 2.04 14.41 6.17
CA ASP A 38 3.20 15.15 6.69
C ASP A 38 4.16 14.25 7.49
N ASP A 39 3.97 12.95 7.39
CA ASP A 39 4.65 11.99 8.24
C ASP A 39 6.15 11.82 7.89
N PRO A 40 7.06 11.75 8.89
CA PRO A 40 8.49 11.57 8.63
C PRO A 40 8.83 10.25 7.92
N ASP A 41 7.99 9.21 8.07
CA ASP A 41 8.16 7.91 7.44
C ASP A 41 7.55 7.85 6.01
N TYR A 42 7.06 8.96 5.46
CA TYR A 42 6.40 9.00 4.15
C TYR A 42 7.21 8.34 3.02
N TYR A 43 8.48 8.72 2.85
CA TYR A 43 9.31 8.18 1.76
C TYR A 43 9.69 6.71 1.98
N PRO A 44 10.16 6.28 3.17
CA PRO A 44 10.35 4.86 3.46
C PRO A 44 9.11 4.00 3.17
N LEU A 45 7.91 4.45 3.59
CA LEU A 45 6.67 3.70 3.37
C LEU A 45 6.28 3.67 1.90
N LEU A 46 6.45 4.79 1.18
CA LEU A 46 6.17 4.88 -0.25
C LEU A 46 7.04 3.93 -1.07
N VAL A 47 8.36 3.95 -0.83
CA VAL A 47 9.31 3.12 -1.57
C VAL A 47 9.16 1.66 -1.17
N GLY A 48 9.02 1.35 0.13
CA GLY A 48 8.78 -0.02 0.56
C GLY A 48 7.46 -0.59 0.05
N ASN A 49 6.41 0.22 -0.07
CA ASN A 49 5.14 -0.22 -0.63
C ASN A 49 5.27 -0.59 -2.11
N TYR A 50 6.12 0.10 -2.88
CA TYR A 50 6.42 -0.28 -4.26
C TYR A 50 6.96 -1.72 -4.32
N VAL A 51 7.89 -2.08 -3.43
CA VAL A 51 8.44 -3.44 -3.33
C VAL A 51 7.37 -4.45 -2.90
N LEU A 52 6.56 -4.10 -1.89
CA LEU A 52 5.54 -5.00 -1.35
C LEU A 52 4.45 -5.35 -2.38
N GLY A 53 3.79 -4.34 -2.95
CA GLY A 53 2.62 -4.54 -3.81
C GLY A 53 2.28 -3.39 -4.75
N GLY A 54 3.03 -2.30 -4.73
CA GLY A 54 2.79 -1.11 -5.56
C GLY A 54 3.51 -1.13 -6.91
N GLY A 55 4.51 -2.00 -7.09
CA GLY A 55 5.33 -2.09 -8.30
C GLY A 55 4.72 -2.90 -9.44
N GLY A 56 3.49 -3.39 -9.31
CA GLY A 56 2.90 -4.31 -10.28
C GLY A 56 3.64 -5.64 -10.30
N PHE A 57 3.98 -6.17 -11.48
CA PHE A 57 4.56 -7.50 -11.65
C PHE A 57 5.89 -7.73 -10.91
N VAL A 58 6.66 -6.67 -10.63
CA VAL A 58 7.93 -6.79 -9.89
C VAL A 58 7.76 -6.78 -8.37
N SER A 59 6.53 -6.67 -7.87
CA SER A 59 6.26 -6.62 -6.42
C SER A 59 6.15 -8.01 -5.81
N ARG A 60 6.51 -8.14 -4.52
CA ARG A 60 6.48 -9.42 -3.80
C ARG A 60 5.11 -10.06 -3.78
N LEU A 61 4.05 -9.28 -3.57
CA LEU A 61 2.68 -9.80 -3.55
C LEU A 61 2.30 -10.40 -4.91
N MET A 62 2.60 -9.71 -6.02
CA MET A 62 2.34 -10.24 -7.36
C MET A 62 3.15 -11.51 -7.63
N HIS A 63 4.41 -11.56 -7.22
CA HIS A 63 5.23 -12.75 -7.37
C HIS A 63 4.67 -13.96 -6.58
N GLU A 64 4.34 -13.76 -5.29
CA GLU A 64 3.91 -14.85 -4.42
C GLU A 64 2.48 -15.34 -4.69
N VAL A 65 1.54 -14.43 -4.93
CA VAL A 65 0.11 -14.78 -5.08
C VAL A 65 -0.23 -15.13 -6.52
N ARG A 66 0.25 -14.33 -7.48
CA ARG A 66 -0.08 -14.50 -8.90
C ARG A 66 0.90 -15.41 -9.60
N GLU A 67 2.20 -15.12 -9.58
CA GLU A 67 3.16 -15.84 -10.43
C GLU A 67 3.42 -17.27 -9.94
N LYS A 68 3.66 -17.44 -8.64
CA LYS A 68 3.94 -18.77 -8.07
C LYS A 68 2.71 -19.66 -7.94
N ARG A 69 1.55 -19.08 -7.65
CA ARG A 69 0.36 -19.84 -7.21
C ARG A 69 -0.87 -19.65 -8.09
N GLY A 70 -0.94 -18.57 -8.86
CA GLY A 70 -2.07 -18.31 -9.76
C GLY A 70 -3.40 -18.05 -9.05
N TYR A 71 -3.40 -17.60 -7.79
CA TYR A 71 -4.63 -17.39 -7.02
C TYR A 71 -5.41 -16.14 -7.44
N ALA A 72 -4.71 -15.11 -7.90
CA ALA A 72 -5.30 -13.84 -8.29
C ALA A 72 -4.71 -13.35 -9.62
N TYR A 73 -5.53 -12.67 -10.42
CA TYR A 73 -5.02 -11.96 -11.60
C TYR A 73 -4.24 -10.71 -11.20
N SER A 74 -4.68 -10.03 -10.13
CA SER A 74 -4.05 -8.85 -9.56
C SER A 74 -4.09 -8.92 -8.04
N VAL A 75 -2.97 -8.56 -7.42
CA VAL A 75 -2.86 -8.24 -6.01
C VAL A 75 -1.99 -6.99 -5.89
N TYR A 76 -2.34 -6.09 -4.98
CA TYR A 76 -1.65 -4.82 -4.83
C TYR A 76 -1.66 -4.36 -3.37
N SER A 77 -0.79 -3.40 -3.05
CA SER A 77 -0.82 -2.68 -1.79
C SER A 77 -0.61 -1.19 -2.01
N TYR A 78 -1.22 -0.35 -1.18
CA TYR A 78 -0.98 1.09 -1.19
C TYR A 78 -1.23 1.76 0.16
N PHE A 79 -0.51 2.86 0.37
CA PHE A 79 -0.83 3.86 1.38
C PHE A 79 -1.59 5.00 0.71
N GLU A 80 -2.66 5.46 1.35
CA GLU A 80 -3.39 6.66 0.95
C GLU A 80 -3.27 7.74 2.03
N PRO A 81 -2.18 8.54 2.04
CA PRO A 81 -1.96 9.54 3.08
C PRO A 81 -3.00 10.65 3.07
N ARG A 82 -3.58 10.91 4.25
CA ARG A 82 -4.58 11.95 4.52
C ARG A 82 -4.07 12.93 5.60
N ARG A 83 -4.91 13.89 6.03
CA ARG A 83 -4.58 14.87 7.07
C ARG A 83 -4.45 14.18 8.43
N GLU A 84 -5.36 13.24 8.69
CA GLU A 84 -5.22 12.23 9.74
C GLU A 84 -4.79 10.89 9.11
N LEU A 85 -4.63 9.83 9.93
CA LEU A 85 -4.18 8.53 9.44
C LEU A 85 -5.08 8.04 8.31
N GLY A 86 -4.54 8.00 7.09
CA GLY A 86 -5.18 7.40 5.94
C GLY A 86 -4.85 5.91 5.83
N PRO A 87 -5.62 5.15 5.04
CA PRO A 87 -5.52 3.70 5.02
C PRO A 87 -4.21 3.21 4.40
N PHE A 88 -3.62 2.20 5.03
CA PHE A 88 -2.83 1.19 4.34
C PHE A 88 -3.76 0.05 3.95
N GLN A 89 -3.67 -0.43 2.71
CA GLN A 89 -4.49 -1.56 2.28
C GLN A 89 -3.80 -2.46 1.27
N ILE A 90 -4.15 -3.75 1.33
CA ILE A 90 -3.83 -4.79 0.37
C ILE A 90 -5.15 -5.26 -0.24
N GLY A 91 -5.19 -5.40 -1.56
CA GLY A 91 -6.38 -5.84 -2.27
C GLY A 91 -6.07 -6.93 -3.29
N LEU A 92 -6.99 -7.89 -3.42
CA LEU A 92 -6.93 -8.97 -4.40
C LEU A 92 -8.32 -9.50 -4.71
N GLN A 93 -8.41 -10.22 -5.82
CA GLN A 93 -9.62 -10.93 -6.22
C GLN A 93 -9.24 -12.36 -6.65
N THR A 94 -9.92 -13.33 -6.06
CA THR A 94 -9.60 -14.77 -6.19
C THR A 94 -10.83 -15.54 -6.64
N LYS A 95 -10.64 -16.82 -6.99
CA LYS A 95 -11.76 -17.77 -6.96
C LYS A 95 -12.18 -18.01 -5.52
N GLY A 96 -13.47 -18.20 -5.27
CA GLY A 96 -14.01 -18.40 -3.92
C GLY A 96 -13.35 -19.57 -3.19
N SER A 97 -13.21 -20.69 -3.88
CA SER A 97 -12.50 -21.90 -3.44
C SER A 97 -11.02 -21.74 -3.08
N GLN A 98 -10.37 -20.61 -3.41
CA GLN A 98 -8.95 -20.35 -3.15
C GLN A 98 -8.71 -19.15 -2.23
N THR A 99 -9.78 -18.59 -1.66
CA THR A 99 -9.74 -17.30 -0.96
C THR A 99 -8.91 -17.36 0.31
N GLU A 100 -9.11 -18.39 1.14
CA GLU A 100 -8.39 -18.54 2.41
C GLU A 100 -6.89 -18.80 2.18
N GLU A 101 -6.54 -19.67 1.24
CA GLU A 101 -5.14 -19.93 0.88
C GLU A 101 -4.45 -18.68 0.33
N ALA A 102 -5.16 -17.86 -0.45
CA ALA A 102 -4.62 -16.60 -0.95
C ALA A 102 -4.40 -15.59 0.18
N ILE A 103 -5.34 -15.48 1.12
CA ILE A 103 -5.21 -14.63 2.31
C ILE A 103 -4.02 -15.09 3.17
N GLU A 104 -3.83 -16.40 3.33
CA GLU A 104 -2.69 -16.93 4.06
C GLU A 104 -1.36 -16.52 3.40
N VAL A 105 -1.24 -16.66 2.07
CA VAL A 105 -0.05 -16.25 1.33
C VAL A 105 0.21 -14.76 1.47
N VAL A 106 -0.82 -13.92 1.36
CA VAL A 106 -0.70 -12.46 1.56
C VAL A 106 -0.15 -12.16 2.96
N ASN A 107 -0.70 -12.80 4.00
CA ASN A 107 -0.23 -12.62 5.38
C ASN A 107 1.21 -13.10 5.58
N GLN A 108 1.59 -14.24 5.00
CA GLN A 108 2.95 -14.76 5.05
C GLN A 108 3.94 -13.82 4.35
N THR A 109 3.59 -13.32 3.17
CA THR A 109 4.42 -12.35 2.42
C THR A 109 4.57 -11.04 3.19
N LEU A 110 3.47 -10.51 3.74
CA LEU A 110 3.51 -9.29 4.57
C LEU A 110 4.38 -9.48 5.81
N LYS A 111 4.21 -10.60 6.52
CA LYS A 111 5.02 -10.92 7.71
C LYS A 111 6.51 -11.01 7.35
N GLY A 112 6.87 -11.74 6.30
CA GLY A 112 8.25 -11.81 5.83
C GLY A 112 8.82 -10.45 5.45
N PHE A 113 8.01 -9.56 4.85
CA PHE A 113 8.40 -8.19 4.55
C PHE A 113 8.60 -7.33 5.81
N LEU A 114 7.74 -7.47 6.82
CA LEU A 114 7.90 -6.78 8.12
C LEU A 114 9.13 -7.27 8.89
N ASP A 115 9.46 -8.55 8.78
CA ASP A 115 10.57 -9.17 9.47
C ASP A 115 11.92 -8.80 8.83
N ALA A 116 12.04 -8.96 7.52
CA ALA A 116 13.32 -8.79 6.81
C ALA A 116 13.48 -7.41 6.14
N GLY A 117 12.39 -6.75 5.75
CA GLY A 117 12.43 -5.61 4.84
C GLY A 117 12.71 -6.00 3.37
N PRO A 118 12.90 -5.00 2.49
CA PRO A 118 13.37 -5.23 1.12
C PRO A 118 14.85 -5.60 1.10
N SER A 119 15.27 -6.36 0.09
CA SER A 119 16.69 -6.49 -0.25
C SER A 119 17.22 -5.21 -0.90
N ASP A 120 18.55 -5.08 -0.98
CA ASP A 120 19.19 -3.95 -1.65
C ASP A 120 18.81 -3.84 -3.13
N GLU A 121 18.67 -4.99 -3.80
CA GLU A 121 18.29 -5.06 -5.22
C GLU A 121 16.85 -4.61 -5.44
N GLU A 122 15.90 -5.15 -4.66
CA GLU A 122 14.49 -4.73 -4.73
C GLU A 122 14.34 -3.24 -4.44
N LEU A 123 15.08 -2.73 -3.45
CA LEU A 123 15.02 -1.33 -3.09
C LEU A 123 15.63 -0.43 -4.17
N ALA A 124 16.74 -0.84 -4.77
CA ALA A 124 17.35 -0.12 -5.89
C ALA A 124 16.38 -0.04 -7.08
N ALA A 125 15.78 -1.15 -7.48
CA ALA A 125 14.80 -1.19 -8.56
C ALA A 125 13.57 -0.30 -8.27
N ALA A 126 13.09 -0.29 -7.02
CA ALA A 126 11.99 0.57 -6.60
C ALA A 126 12.35 2.06 -6.69
N ARG A 127 13.52 2.46 -6.18
CA ARG A 127 13.99 3.85 -6.26
C ARG A 127 14.16 4.29 -7.71
N ASP A 128 14.80 3.47 -8.54
CA ASP A 128 15.04 3.78 -9.95
C ASP A 128 13.72 3.97 -10.69
N ASN A 129 12.74 3.10 -10.47
CA ASN A 129 11.43 3.25 -11.12
C ASN A 129 10.71 4.53 -10.68
N ILE A 130 10.70 4.82 -9.38
CA ILE A 130 9.99 5.99 -8.83
C ILE A 130 10.66 7.30 -9.28
N VAL A 131 12.00 7.35 -9.27
CA VAL A 131 12.78 8.53 -9.69
C VAL A 131 12.66 8.77 -11.19
N ASN A 132 12.93 7.74 -12.01
CA ASN A 132 12.89 7.87 -13.47
C ASN A 132 11.46 8.10 -13.98
N GLY A 133 10.46 7.53 -13.31
CA GLY A 133 9.04 7.74 -13.61
C GLY A 133 8.48 9.09 -13.16
N PHE A 134 9.22 9.87 -12.35
CA PHE A 134 8.70 11.11 -11.76
C PHE A 134 8.34 12.16 -12.82
N GLY A 135 9.12 12.28 -13.89
CA GLY A 135 8.83 13.22 -14.98
C GLY A 135 7.47 12.97 -15.64
N LEU A 136 7.09 11.69 -15.81
CA LEU A 136 5.78 11.30 -16.35
C LEU A 136 4.61 11.68 -15.43
N ARG A 137 4.88 11.96 -14.15
CA ARG A 137 3.86 12.44 -13.21
C ARG A 137 3.58 13.94 -13.37
N LEU A 138 4.37 14.67 -14.16
CA LEU A 138 4.26 16.12 -14.37
C LEU A 138 4.08 16.51 -15.85
N ASP A 139 3.83 15.54 -16.72
CA ASP A 139 3.78 15.71 -18.19
C ASP A 139 2.55 16.46 -18.74
N SER A 140 1.62 16.89 -17.89
CA SER A 140 0.37 17.51 -18.31
C SER A 140 -0.19 18.46 -17.26
N ASN A 141 -0.87 19.52 -17.71
CA ASN A 141 -1.47 20.54 -16.85
C ASN A 141 -2.38 19.92 -15.78
N ARG A 142 -3.15 18.89 -16.12
CA ARG A 142 -4.02 18.18 -15.17
C ARG A 142 -3.23 17.51 -14.04
N LYS A 143 -2.12 16.83 -14.36
CA LYS A 143 -1.30 16.17 -13.34
C LYS A 143 -0.58 17.20 -12.47
N VAL A 144 -0.03 18.26 -13.08
CA VAL A 144 0.59 19.37 -12.36
C VAL A 144 -0.41 20.03 -11.40
N LEU A 145 -1.62 20.34 -11.86
CA LEU A 145 -2.70 20.87 -11.01
C LEU A 145 -2.99 19.94 -9.82
N GLY A 146 -3.02 18.63 -10.04
CA GLY A 146 -3.20 17.65 -8.97
C GLY A 146 -2.12 17.76 -7.89
N TYR A 147 -0.85 17.87 -8.27
CA TYR A 147 0.24 18.06 -7.32
C TYR A 147 0.19 19.40 -6.59
N VAL A 148 -0.09 20.49 -7.30
CA VAL A 148 -0.23 21.83 -6.69
C VAL A 148 -1.38 21.83 -5.68
N ALA A 149 -2.51 21.18 -6.00
CA ALA A 149 -3.63 21.03 -5.07
C ALA A 149 -3.25 20.23 -3.83
N VAL A 150 -2.52 19.12 -3.97
CA VAL A 150 -2.02 18.32 -2.84
C VAL A 150 -1.06 19.14 -1.98
N ILE A 151 -0.12 19.87 -2.58
CA ILE A 151 0.84 20.71 -1.86
C ILE A 151 0.12 21.80 -1.07
N GLY A 152 -0.82 22.52 -1.70
CA GLY A 152 -1.59 23.56 -1.02
C GLY A 152 -2.51 23.01 0.06
N PHE A 153 -3.23 21.91 -0.20
CA PHE A 153 -4.21 21.34 0.73
C PHE A 153 -3.58 20.75 1.98
N PHE A 154 -2.43 20.08 1.84
CA PHE A 154 -1.70 19.48 2.97
C PHE A 154 -0.57 20.37 3.47
N GLU A 155 -0.49 21.63 3.02
CA GLU A 155 0.50 22.61 3.49
C GLU A 155 1.95 22.11 3.36
N LEU A 156 2.22 21.39 2.26
CA LEU A 156 3.56 20.87 1.99
C LEU A 156 4.52 22.00 1.58
N PRO A 157 5.83 21.84 1.82
CA PRO A 157 6.83 22.78 1.33
C PRO A 157 6.71 23.03 -0.18
N LEU A 158 6.87 24.28 -0.62
CA LEU A 158 6.74 24.63 -2.04
C LEU A 158 7.81 23.99 -2.93
N ASP A 159 8.92 23.54 -2.33
CA ASP A 159 9.99 22.79 -2.97
C ASP A 159 9.77 21.26 -2.94
N TRP A 160 8.59 20.79 -2.54
CA TRP A 160 8.31 19.36 -2.38
C TRP A 160 8.54 18.56 -3.68
N LEU A 161 8.13 19.10 -4.83
CA LEU A 161 8.32 18.44 -6.13
C LEU A 161 9.79 18.33 -6.52
N SER A 162 10.60 19.35 -6.24
CA SER A 162 12.03 19.33 -6.58
C SER A 162 12.82 18.42 -5.63
N ARG A 163 12.43 18.34 -4.35
CA ARG A 163 13.08 17.45 -3.36
C ARG A 163 12.64 16.00 -3.44
N TYR A 164 11.48 15.71 -4.04
CA TYR A 164 10.90 14.36 -4.05
C TYR A 164 11.85 13.28 -4.61
N PRO A 165 12.50 13.45 -5.79
CA PRO A 165 13.41 12.43 -6.30
C PRO A 165 14.61 12.18 -5.39
N GLU A 166 15.20 13.24 -4.82
CA GLU A 166 16.33 13.13 -3.91
C GLU A 166 15.93 12.43 -2.60
N ALA A 167 14.76 12.75 -2.05
CA ALA A 167 14.23 12.10 -0.85
C ALA A 167 13.98 10.60 -1.07
N VAL A 168 13.45 10.21 -2.23
CA VAL A 168 13.29 8.81 -2.63
C VAL A 168 14.64 8.10 -2.78
N ALA A 169 15.62 8.74 -3.42
CA ALA A 169 16.94 8.16 -3.67
C ALA A 169 17.71 7.83 -2.38
N LYS A 170 17.44 8.56 -1.29
CA LYS A 170 18.10 8.38 0.01
C LYS A 170 17.50 7.28 0.90
N VAL A 171 16.39 6.67 0.50
CA VAL A 171 15.73 5.63 1.32
C VAL A 171 16.61 4.38 1.41
N THR A 172 16.81 3.88 2.63
CA THR A 172 17.58 2.65 2.93
C THR A 172 16.66 1.47 3.33
N PRO A 173 17.13 0.22 3.24
CA PRO A 173 16.34 -0.95 3.63
C PRO A 173 15.92 -0.91 5.10
N GLU A 174 16.78 -0.43 5.99
CA GLU A 174 16.51 -0.31 7.42
C GLU A 174 15.40 0.71 7.67
N ALA A 175 15.45 1.86 6.99
CA ALA A 175 14.42 2.87 7.11
C ALA A 175 13.05 2.32 6.67
N VAL A 176 13.01 1.54 5.58
CA VAL A 176 11.78 0.86 5.13
C VAL A 176 11.28 -0.12 6.19
N ARG A 177 12.13 -1.05 6.63
CA ARG A 177 11.77 -2.07 7.61
C ARG A 177 11.23 -1.44 8.90
N ASP A 178 11.94 -0.44 9.42
CA ASP A 178 11.59 0.18 10.70
C ASP A 178 10.31 1.01 10.57
N ALA A 179 10.12 1.73 9.45
CA ALA A 179 8.88 2.46 9.17
C ALA A 179 7.67 1.50 9.04
N PHE A 180 7.81 0.41 8.28
CA PHE A 180 6.75 -0.57 8.13
C PHE A 180 6.38 -1.23 9.46
N ARG A 181 7.35 -1.60 10.30
CA ARG A 181 7.08 -2.14 11.64
C ARG A 181 6.35 -1.16 12.55
N ARG A 182 6.62 0.15 12.42
CA ARG A 182 5.89 1.19 13.17
C ARG A 182 4.44 1.33 12.71
N ARG A 183 4.16 1.19 11.40
CA ARG A 183 2.84 1.56 10.82
C ARG A 183 1.94 0.40 10.49
N VAL A 184 2.49 -0.75 10.15
CA VAL A 184 1.73 -1.90 9.67
C VAL A 184 1.80 -2.97 10.75
N ARG A 185 0.77 -3.01 11.59
CA ARG A 185 0.62 -3.95 12.70
C ARG A 185 -0.39 -5.02 12.32
N PRO A 186 0.03 -6.27 12.04
CA PRO A 186 -0.88 -7.34 11.66
C PRO A 186 -2.03 -7.54 12.66
N GLU A 187 -1.79 -7.26 13.94
CA GLU A 187 -2.79 -7.37 15.03
C GLU A 187 -3.89 -6.30 14.96
N GLN A 188 -3.74 -5.31 14.08
CA GLN A 188 -4.72 -4.25 13.80
C GLN A 188 -5.34 -4.38 12.41
N MET A 189 -4.93 -5.39 11.63
CA MET A 189 -5.40 -5.58 10.26
C MET A 189 -6.86 -6.06 10.25
N VAL A 190 -7.71 -5.34 9.54
CA VAL A 190 -9.08 -5.77 9.24
C VAL A 190 -9.09 -6.40 7.86
N THR A 191 -9.55 -7.64 7.76
CA THR A 191 -9.79 -8.35 6.51
C THR A 191 -11.28 -8.38 6.24
N VAL A 192 -11.68 -7.92 5.05
CA VAL A 192 -13.05 -7.99 4.54
C VAL A 192 -13.05 -8.81 3.26
N VAL A 193 -13.90 -9.84 3.22
CA VAL A 193 -14.11 -10.73 2.08
C VAL A 193 -15.55 -10.57 1.61
N VAL A 194 -15.75 -10.36 0.31
CA VAL A 194 -17.09 -10.25 -0.28
C VAL A 194 -17.22 -11.22 -1.46
N GLY A 195 -18.22 -12.11 -1.37
CA GLY A 195 -18.50 -13.14 -2.38
C GLY A 195 -17.57 -14.36 -2.32
N GLY A 196 -17.56 -15.16 -3.39
CA GLY A 196 -16.80 -16.42 -3.43
C GLY A 196 -17.59 -17.65 -2.96
N ASP A 197 -18.91 -17.53 -2.88
CA ASP A 197 -19.86 -18.61 -2.59
C ASP A 197 -20.36 -19.32 -3.86
N GLY A 198 -20.20 -18.68 -5.03
CA GLY A 198 -20.75 -19.14 -6.30
C GLY A 198 -19.95 -20.26 -7.01
N ASP A 199 -18.75 -20.60 -6.53
CA ASP A 199 -17.92 -21.69 -7.05
C ASP A 199 -17.77 -22.88 -6.08
N GLN A 200 -18.43 -22.83 -4.91
CA GLN A 200 -18.44 -23.91 -3.90
C GLN A 200 -19.58 -24.93 -4.08
N ALA A 201 -20.15 -25.01 -5.28
CA ALA A 201 -21.24 -25.95 -5.62
C ALA A 201 -20.73 -27.33 -6.05
#